data_AF-X1J380-F1
#
_entry.id   AF-X1J380-F1
#
_cell.length_a   1.000
_cell.length_b   1.000
_cell.length_c   1.000
_cell.angle_alpha   90.00
_cell.angle_beta   90.00
_cell.angle_gamma   90.00
#
_symmetry.space_group_name_H-M   'P 1'
#
loop_
_entity.id
_entity.type
_entity.pdbx_description
1 polymer ?
#
loop_
_entity_poly.entity_id
_entity_poly.type
_entity_poly.pdbx_seq_one_letter_code
_entity_poly.pdbx_strand_id
1 'polypeptide(L)' 'MQLNDYSYWITLAHLPNWRTERINNIIADIIHNRKISFAEFFSYDISALQKDFGLSLKEARDILQAKDNLP' A
#
# COMPACT_ATOMS: atom_id res chain seq x y z
N MET A 1 10.41 1.84 13.41
CA MET A 1 9.63 2.48 12.34
C MET A 1 10.31 3.80 12.04
N GLN A 2 10.88 3.94 10.85
CA GLN A 2 11.61 5.15 10.45
C GLN A 2 10.60 6.23 10.02
N LEU A 3 10.99 7.51 9.98
CA LEU A 3 10.09 8.61 9.58
C LEU A 3 9.36 8.34 8.25
N ASN A 4 10.07 7.74 7.29
CA ASN A 4 9.53 7.38 5.99
C ASN A 4 8.36 6.39 6.05
N ASP A 5 8.39 5.43 6.99
CA ASP A 5 7.30 4.45 7.14
C ASP A 5 5.98 5.12 7.54
N TYR A 6 6.03 6.20 8.31
CA TYR A 6 4.85 6.97 8.68
C TYR A 6 4.27 7.71 7.49
N SER A 7 5.10 8.32 6.64
CA SER A 7 4.63 8.96 5.40
C SER A 7 3.92 7.96 4.50
N TYR A 8 4.50 6.78 4.27
CA TYR A 8 3.85 5.73 3.48
C TYR A 8 2.53 5.26 4.09
N TRP A 9 2.49 5.05 5.40
CA TRP A 9 1.26 4.63 6.07
C TRP A 9 0.18 5.71 5.98
N ILE A 10 0.52 6.97 6.23
CA ILE A 10 -0.42 8.10 6.11
C ILE A 10 -0.95 8.19 4.68
N THR A 11 -0.10 8.09 3.67
CA THR A 11 -0.50 8.09 2.26
C THR A 11 -1.45 6.94 1.93
N LEU A 12 -1.19 5.73 2.42
CA LEU A 12 -2.07 4.58 2.23
C LEU A 12 -3.41 4.76 2.96
N ALA A 13 -3.39 5.30 4.19
CA ALA A 13 -4.58 5.52 5.02
C ALA A 13 -5.56 6.55 4.43
N HIS A 14 -5.05 7.49 3.62
CA HIS A 14 -5.83 8.55 3.00
C HIS A 14 -6.18 8.27 1.53
N LEU A 15 -6.04 7.03 1.06
CA LEU A 15 -6.43 6.67 -0.31
C LEU A 15 -7.92 6.99 -0.56
N PRO A 16 -8.24 7.88 -1.52
CA PRO A 16 -9.61 8.31 -1.75
C PRO A 16 -10.44 7.19 -2.36
N ASN A 17 -11.69 7.04 -1.92
CA ASN A 17 -12.64 6.01 -2.38
C ASN A 17 -12.26 4.56 -2.03
N TRP A 18 -11.34 4.37 -1.09
CA TRP A 18 -11.04 3.06 -0.53
C TRP A 18 -11.81 2.83 0.76
N ARG A 19 -12.27 1.60 0.99
CA ARG A 19 -12.87 1.24 2.27
C ARG A 19 -11.77 1.12 3.33
N THR A 20 -12.01 1.67 4.51
CA THR A 20 -11.07 1.59 5.63
C THR A 20 -10.68 0.14 5.95
N GLU A 21 -11.63 -0.80 5.89
CA GLU A 21 -11.36 -2.24 6.05
C GLU A 21 -10.33 -2.75 5.03
N ARG A 22 -10.46 -2.37 3.76
CA ARG A 22 -9.54 -2.81 2.70
C ARG A 22 -8.12 -2.29 2.93
N ILE A 23 -7.98 -1.03 3.33
CA ILE A 23 -6.70 -0.42 3.70
C ILE A 23 -6.09 -1.15 4.90
N ASN A 24 -6.88 -1.37 5.95
CA ASN A 24 -6.42 -2.05 7.17
C ASN A 24 -5.94 -3.49 6.89
N ASN A 25 -6.64 -4.22 6.01
CA ASN A 25 -6.23 -5.56 5.61
C ASN A 25 -4.88 -5.55 4.88
N ILE A 26 -4.62 -4.55 4.03
CA ILE A 26 -3.31 -4.39 3.37
C ILE A 26 -2.22 -4.07 4.40
N ILE A 27 -2.48 -3.15 5.33
CA ILE A 27 -1.52 -2.80 6.39
C ILE A 27 -1.18 -4.04 7.22
N ALA A 28 -2.19 -4.83 7.61
CA ALA A 28 -1.98 -6.06 8.33
C ALA A 28 -1.18 -7.09 7.52
N ASP A 29 -1.43 -7.21 6.22
CA ASP A 29 -0.69 -8.11 5.34
C ASP A 29 0.78 -7.70 5.21
N ILE A 30 1.06 -6.41 5.05
CA ILE A 30 2.42 -5.85 5.00
C ILE A 30 3.17 -6.12 6.31
N ILE A 31 2.57 -5.76 7.46
CA ILE A 31 3.26 -5.77 8.76
C ILE A 31 3.35 -7.18 9.35
N HIS A 32 2.25 -7.94 9.34
CA HIS A 32 2.16 -9.19 10.09
C HIS A 32 2.43 -10.42 9.24
N ASN A 33 1.85 -10.48 8.03
CA ASN A 33 1.92 -11.68 7.20
C ASN A 33 3.24 -11.73 6.41
N ARG A 34 3.57 -10.64 5.70
CA ARG A 34 4.74 -10.56 4.82
C ARG A 34 5.97 -10.00 5.51
N LYS A 35 5.77 -9.17 6.54
CA LYS A 35 6.84 -8.52 7.31
C LYS A 35 7.81 -7.71 6.44
N ILE A 36 7.27 -7.06 5.41
CA ILE A 36 8.03 -6.19 4.50
C ILE A 36 7.87 -4.72 4.92
N SER A 37 8.77 -3.86 4.44
CA SER A 37 8.61 -2.42 4.65
C SER A 37 7.53 -1.84 3.73
N PHE A 38 6.93 -0.71 4.11
CA PHE A 38 6.01 -0.02 3.20
C PHE A 38 6.71 0.47 1.93
N ALA A 39 7.96 0.92 2.03
CA ALA A 39 8.75 1.33 0.87
C ALA A 39 8.93 0.17 -0.14
N GLU A 40 9.17 -1.04 0.37
CA GLU A 40 9.23 -2.26 -0.43
C GLU A 40 7.87 -2.56 -1.08
N PHE A 41 6.77 -2.48 -0.33
CA PHE A 41 5.42 -2.63 -0.89
C PHE A 41 5.13 -1.64 -2.05
N PHE A 42 5.44 -0.36 -1.87
CA PHE A 42 5.29 0.67 -2.92
C PHE A 42 6.32 0.54 -4.07
N SER A 43 7.25 -0.40 -4.00
CA SER A 43 8.16 -0.73 -5.11
C SER A 43 7.63 -1.83 -6.03
N TYR A 44 6.58 -2.55 -5.62
CA TYR A 44 6.00 -3.64 -6.39
C TYR A 44 5.31 -3.12 -7.65
N ASP A 45 5.41 -3.86 -8.74
CA ASP A 45 4.68 -3.56 -9.96
C ASP A 45 3.21 -3.99 -9.86
N ILE A 46 2.41 -3.60 -10.86
CA ILE A 46 0.98 -3.95 -10.92
C ILE A 46 0.78 -5.47 -10.84
N SER A 47 1.59 -6.26 -11.55
CA SER A 47 1.44 -7.72 -11.58
C SER A 47 1.62 -8.32 -10.19
N ALA A 48 2.66 -7.90 -9.48
CA ALA A 48 2.94 -8.33 -8.11
C ALA A 48 1.83 -7.87 -7.16
N LEU A 49 1.37 -6.62 -7.25
CA LEU A 49 0.27 -6.10 -6.43
C LEU A 49 -1.04 -6.91 -6.63
N GLN A 50 -1.35 -7.28 -7.88
CA GLN A 50 -2.54 -8.08 -8.17
C GLN A 50 -2.39 -9.54 -7.68
N LYS A 51 -1.25 -10.16 -7.93
CA LYS A 51 -1.01 -11.57 -7.59
C LYS A 51 -0.84 -11.79 -6.09
N ASP A 52 -0.06 -10.92 -5.45
CA ASP A 52 0.38 -11.13 -4.08
C ASP A 52 -0.60 -10.51 -3.07
N PHE A 53 -1.15 -9.32 -3.38
CA PHE A 53 -2.07 -8.62 -2.48
C PHE A 53 -3.55 -8.74 -2.91
N GLY A 54 -3.82 -9.45 -4.01
CA GLY A 54 -5.18 -9.62 -4.52
C GLY A 54 -5.83 -8.30 -4.92
N LEU A 55 -5.04 -7.32 -5.34
CA LEU A 55 -5.54 -6.00 -5.73
C LEU A 55 -6.16 -6.07 -7.13
N SER A 56 -7.23 -5.31 -7.35
CA SER A 56 -7.72 -5.05 -8.70
C SER A 56 -6.73 -4.14 -9.46
N LEU A 57 -6.85 -4.09 -10.80
CA LEU A 57 -6.02 -3.19 -11.61
C LEU A 57 -6.18 -1.72 -11.21
N LYS A 58 -7.41 -1.31 -10.82
CA LYS A 58 -7.67 0.03 -10.30
C LYS A 58 -6.92 0.25 -8.99
N GLU A 59 -7.10 -0.67 -8.03
CA GLU A 59 -6.44 -0.58 -6.72
C GLU A 59 -4.90 -0.52 -6.87
N ALA A 60 -4.31 -1.37 -7.71
CA ALA A 60 -2.87 -1.36 -7.96
C ALA A 60 -2.39 -0.02 -8.55
N ARG A 61 -3.16 0.61 -9.45
CA ARG A 61 -2.85 1.93 -9.99
C ARG A 61 -2.97 3.03 -8.94
N ASP A 62 -4.02 2.99 -8.12
CA ASP A 62 -4.21 3.95 -7.03
C ASP A 62 -3.02 3.91 -6.04
N ILE A 63 -2.53 2.71 -5.69
CA ILE A 63 -1.33 2.51 -4.84
C ILE A 63 -0.10 3.14 -5.48
N LEU A 64 0.15 2.84 -6.77
CA LEU A 64 1.31 3.39 -7.47
C LEU A 64 1.25 4.90 -7.61
N GLN A 65 0.08 5.47 -7.89
CA GLN A 65 -0.12 6.92 -7.97
C GLN A 65 0.04 7.59 -6.60
N ALA A 66 -0.35 6.91 -5.51
CA ALA A 66 -0.20 7.45 -4.17
C ALA A 66 1.29 7.62 -3.78
N LYS A 67 2.19 6.78 -4.31
CA LYS A 67 3.64 6.94 -4.15
C LYS A 67 4.14 8.29 -4.67
N ASP A 68 3.60 8.76 -5.79
CA ASP A 68 4.01 10.05 -6.39
C ASP A 68 3.54 11.25 -5.55
N ASN A 69 2.61 11.03 -4.61
CA ASN A 69 2.05 12.04 -3.72
C ASN A 69 2.57 11.92 -2.28
N LEU A 70 3.67 11.20 -2.06
CA LEU A 70 4.31 11.14 -0.74
C LEU A 70 4.83 12.54 -0.36
N PRO A 71 4.53 13.03 0.86
CA PRO A 71 4.96 14.34 1.34
C PRO A 71 6.46 14.41 1.63
#